data_AF-A0A7S3F3H1-F1
#
_entry.id   AF-A0A7S3F3H1-F1
#
_cell.length_a   1.000
_cell.length_b   1.000
_cell.length_c   1.000
_cell.angle_alpha   90.00
_cell.angle_beta   90.00
_cell.angle_gamma   90.00
#
_symmetry.space_group_name_H-M   'P 1'
#
loop_
_entity.id
_entity.type
_entity.pdbx_description
1 polymer ?
#
loop_
_entity_poly.entity_id
_entity_poly.type
_entity_poly.pdbx_seq_one_letter_code
_entity_poly.pdbx_strand_id
1 'polypeptide(L)'
;GGGSRCSGSGVAGGQTDAGATRGFARGARRNARTKARTHTDLILLELRRRDRAGAMELQEAACGVFGHYFNPSHVRTGRKELRKLMFQDKVTNWYADASTKHDPFFFSPDYEDKQEAMEERKRAGKAGRKQSKKKKR
;
A
#
# COMPACT_ATOMS: atom_id res chain seq x y z
N GLY A 1 -12.21 28.04 -36.44
CA GLY A 1 -12.03 27.84 -34.98
C GLY A 1 -10.80 27.00 -34.77
N GLY A 2 -9.76 27.57 -34.16
CA GLY A 2 -8.50 26.89 -33.86
C GLY A 2 -8.63 25.98 -32.64
N GLY A 3 -8.00 24.81 -32.71
CA GLY A 3 -7.89 23.85 -31.62
C GLY A 3 -6.47 23.30 -31.58
N SER A 4 -5.69 23.81 -30.63
CA SER A 4 -4.31 23.45 -30.32
C SER A 4 -4.17 21.96 -29.98
N ARG A 5 -3.20 21.29 -30.60
CA ARG A 5 -2.68 19.98 -30.15
C ARG A 5 -1.19 20.15 -29.92
N CYS A 6 -0.80 20.20 -28.65
CA CYS A 6 0.59 20.29 -28.22
C CYS A 6 1.29 18.95 -28.49
N SER A 7 2.18 18.92 -29.47
CA SER A 7 3.10 17.83 -29.76
C SER A 7 4.30 17.89 -28.82
N GLY A 8 4.42 16.93 -27.90
CA GLY A 8 5.62 16.73 -27.08
C GLY A 8 6.66 15.91 -27.86
N SER A 9 7.56 16.58 -28.58
CA SER A 9 8.72 15.98 -29.22
C SER A 9 9.81 15.67 -28.19
N GLY A 10 10.14 14.39 -28.04
CA GLY A 10 11.40 13.99 -27.42
C GLY A 10 12.57 14.31 -28.34
N VAL A 11 13.65 14.85 -27.78
CA VAL A 11 14.97 14.91 -28.42
C VAL A 11 16.06 14.86 -27.38
N ALA A 12 17.15 14.26 -27.82
CA ALA A 12 18.26 13.71 -27.06
C ALA A 12 19.08 14.75 -26.30
N GLY A 13 19.88 14.23 -25.37
CA GLY A 13 20.83 14.99 -24.58
C GLY A 13 21.86 15.74 -25.41
N GLY A 14 22.28 16.87 -24.86
CA GLY A 14 23.44 17.63 -25.25
C GLY A 14 24.09 18.17 -23.99
N GLN A 15 25.35 17.80 -23.78
CA GLN A 15 26.25 18.46 -22.85
C GLN A 15 26.41 19.92 -23.30
N THR A 16 26.24 20.88 -22.39
CA THR A 16 26.88 22.18 -22.51
C THR A 16 27.47 22.59 -21.18
N ASP A 17 28.80 22.71 -21.21
CA ASP A 17 29.61 23.34 -20.20
C ASP A 17 29.21 24.81 -20.05
N ALA A 18 28.89 25.21 -18.83
CA ALA A 18 28.92 26.62 -18.42
C ALA A 18 29.58 26.69 -17.05
N GLY A 19 30.82 27.19 -17.07
CA GLY A 19 31.63 27.35 -15.88
C GLY A 19 30.97 28.27 -14.85
N ALA A 20 30.75 27.71 -13.66
CA ALA A 20 30.69 28.47 -12.42
C ALA A 20 31.91 28.08 -11.59
N THR A 21 32.95 28.92 -11.71
CA THR A 21 33.90 29.26 -10.65
C THR A 21 34.20 28.15 -9.62
N ARG A 22 35.16 27.28 -9.97
CA ARG A 22 35.88 26.46 -9.01
C ARG A 22 36.81 27.35 -8.17
N GLY A 23 36.28 28.00 -7.14
CA GLY A 23 37.05 28.75 -6.16
C GLY A 23 36.27 28.83 -4.85
N PHE A 24 36.93 28.49 -3.73
CA PHE A 24 36.36 28.32 -2.37
C PHE A 24 35.48 27.06 -2.23
N ALA A 25 35.80 26.01 -1.47
CA ALA A 25 36.76 25.82 -0.40
C ALA A 25 37.21 24.34 -0.37
N ARG A 26 38.34 24.01 -1.00
CA ARG A 26 39.08 22.77 -0.68
C ARG A 26 39.97 23.01 0.54
N GLY A 27 39.34 23.35 1.66
CA GLY A 27 40.04 23.88 2.84
C GLY A 27 39.34 23.59 4.16
N ALA A 28 38.66 22.45 4.32
CA ALA A 28 38.15 22.03 5.62
C ALA A 28 38.06 20.50 5.79
N ARG A 29 38.76 19.73 4.94
CA ARG A 29 38.79 18.26 5.02
C ARG A 29 40.12 17.74 5.56
N ARG A 30 40.63 18.34 6.63
CA ARG A 30 41.71 17.77 7.44
C ARG A 30 41.41 18.07 8.91
N ASN A 31 41.34 17.03 9.74
CA ASN A 31 41.24 17.07 11.21
C ASN A 31 39.83 16.99 11.87
N ALA A 32 38.90 16.20 11.32
CA ALA A 32 37.76 15.73 12.12
C ALA A 32 38.06 14.42 12.91
N ARG A 33 39.19 13.77 12.63
CA ARG A 33 39.56 12.46 13.21
C ARG A 33 40.29 12.53 14.56
N THR A 34 40.40 13.72 15.16
CA THR A 34 41.15 13.96 16.41
C THR A 34 40.47 15.01 17.30
N LYS A 35 39.17 14.85 17.60
CA LYS A 35 38.39 15.81 18.41
C LYS A 35 37.88 15.23 19.74
N ALA A 36 38.69 14.40 20.36
CA ALA A 36 38.68 14.19 21.80
C ALA A 36 40.14 14.20 22.24
N ARG A 37 40.73 15.39 22.26
CA ARG A 37 42.16 15.57 22.56
C ARG A 37 42.41 15.96 24.00
N THR A 38 41.41 16.55 24.65
CA THR A 38 41.47 16.95 26.05
C THR A 38 40.62 16.01 26.90
N HIS A 39 41.03 15.81 28.15
CA HIS A 39 40.30 15.03 29.15
C HIS A 39 38.83 15.51 29.30
N THR A 40 38.58 16.81 29.12
CA THR A 40 37.25 17.42 29.15
C THR A 40 36.33 16.92 28.03
N ASP A 41 36.85 16.69 26.83
CA ASP A 41 36.06 16.17 25.70
C ASP A 41 35.61 14.72 25.93
N LEU A 42 36.48 13.92 26.58
CA LEU A 42 36.18 12.53 26.96
C LEU A 42 35.08 12.49 28.03
N ILE A 43 35.19 13.34 29.06
CA ILE A 43 34.16 13.48 30.10
C ILE A 43 32.80 13.84 29.49
N LEU A 44 32.75 14.83 28.60
CA LEU A 44 31.49 15.24 27.95
C LEU A 44 30.88 14.12 27.10
N LEU A 45 31.71 13.30 26.46
CA LEU A 45 31.26 12.16 25.66
C LEU A 45 30.70 11.04 26.53
N GLU A 46 31.29 10.80 27.70
CA GLU A 46 30.81 9.83 28.69
C GLU A 46 29.52 10.29 29.36
N LEU A 47 29.40 11.56 29.73
CA LEU A 47 28.14 12.15 30.21
C LEU A 47 27.03 11.98 29.16
N ARG A 48 27.30 12.29 27.89
CA ARG A 48 26.34 12.08 26.80
C ARG A 48 26.00 10.60 26.55
N ARG A 49 26.89 9.66 26.87
CA ARG A 49 26.60 8.21 26.79
C ARG A 49 25.67 7.80 27.94
N ARG A 50 25.91 8.31 29.17
CA ARG A 50 25.06 8.07 30.34
C ARG A 50 23.65 8.65 30.15
N ASP A 51 23.55 9.88 29.66
CA ASP A 51 22.25 10.51 29.37
C ASP A 51 21.46 9.70 28.33
N ARG A 52 22.15 9.19 27.30
CA ARG A 52 21.54 8.31 26.30
C ARG A 52 21.11 6.97 26.90
N ALA A 53 21.88 6.37 27.78
CA ALA A 53 21.49 5.13 28.46
C ALA A 53 20.25 5.35 29.35
N GLY A 54 20.23 6.41 30.14
CA GLY A 54 19.07 6.74 30.99
C GLY A 54 17.80 7.05 30.20
N ALA A 55 17.92 7.72 29.04
CA ALA A 55 16.78 7.93 28.15
C ALA A 55 16.23 6.61 27.57
N MET A 56 17.10 5.63 27.30
CA MET A 56 16.70 4.32 26.78
C MET A 56 16.00 3.48 27.85
N GLU A 57 16.47 3.52 29.09
CA GLU A 57 15.84 2.84 30.23
C GLU A 57 14.43 3.38 30.50
N LEU A 58 14.26 4.72 30.47
CA LEU A 58 12.95 5.34 30.61
C LEU A 58 12.01 4.97 29.46
N GLN A 59 12.53 4.91 28.23
CA GLN A 59 11.77 4.50 27.07
C GLN A 59 11.38 3.02 27.12
N GLU A 60 12.26 2.15 27.60
CA GLU A 60 12.00 0.73 27.81
C GLU A 60 10.90 0.53 28.87
N ALA A 61 11.01 1.22 30.01
CA ALA A 61 9.99 1.20 31.07
C ALA A 61 8.63 1.70 30.55
N ALA A 62 8.61 2.81 29.80
CA ALA A 62 7.39 3.31 29.18
C ALA A 62 6.81 2.30 28.16
N CYS A 63 7.66 1.63 27.38
CA CYS A 63 7.22 0.58 26.47
C CYS A 63 6.59 -0.60 27.21
N GLY A 64 7.14 -0.99 28.36
CA GLY A 64 6.56 -2.00 29.25
C GLY A 64 5.18 -1.61 29.77
N VAL A 65 5.00 -0.36 30.21
CA VAL A 65 3.72 0.15 30.74
C VAL A 65 2.63 0.20 29.66
N PHE A 66 2.95 0.70 28.47
CA PHE A 66 1.95 0.95 27.42
C PHE A 66 1.85 -0.18 26.36
N GLY A 67 2.60 -1.26 26.53
CA GLY A 67 2.69 -2.33 25.53
C GLY A 67 3.24 -1.85 24.18
N HIS A 68 4.05 -0.78 24.19
CA HIS A 68 4.74 -0.31 23.00
C HIS A 68 5.94 -1.21 22.68
N TYR A 69 6.36 -1.22 21.42
CA TYR A 69 7.51 -1.99 20.99
C TYR A 69 8.77 -1.15 21.06
N PHE A 70 9.75 -1.62 21.83
CA PHE A 70 11.04 -1.00 21.98
C PHE A 70 12.02 -1.55 20.92
N ASN A 71 12.69 -0.66 20.17
CA ASN A 71 13.67 -1.03 19.14
C ASN A 71 14.88 -0.10 19.17
N PRO A 72 15.87 -0.36 20.03
CA PRO A 72 17.05 0.49 20.18
C PRO A 72 18.01 0.37 18.98
N SER A 73 17.97 -0.73 18.23
CA SER A 73 18.86 -0.99 17.11
C SER A 73 18.36 -0.40 15.78
N HIS A 74 17.15 0.17 15.76
CA HIS A 74 16.49 0.71 14.56
C HIS A 74 16.44 -0.26 13.36
N VAL A 75 16.46 -1.57 13.63
CA VAL A 75 16.38 -2.60 12.59
C VAL A 75 14.93 -2.69 12.09
N ARG A 76 14.75 -2.96 10.80
CA ARG A 76 13.42 -3.12 10.23
C ARG A 76 12.77 -4.39 10.75
N THR A 77 11.65 -4.24 11.45
CA THR A 77 10.87 -5.37 12.00
C THR A 77 9.55 -5.53 11.25
N GLY A 78 8.96 -6.73 11.29
CA GLY A 78 7.66 -7.04 10.71
C GLY A 78 6.46 -6.31 11.35
N ARG A 79 6.68 -5.44 12.35
CA ARG A 79 5.62 -4.71 13.07
C ARG A 79 4.74 -3.85 12.14
N LYS A 80 5.27 -3.39 11.00
CA LYS A 80 4.46 -2.64 10.02
C LYS A 80 3.43 -3.53 9.31
N GLU A 81 3.71 -4.82 9.18
CA GLU A 81 2.77 -5.79 8.60
C GLU A 81 1.70 -6.17 9.63
N LEU A 82 2.10 -6.42 10.88
CA LEU A 82 1.18 -6.78 11.98
C LEU A 82 0.21 -5.65 12.37
N ARG A 83 0.57 -4.38 12.13
CA ARG A 83 -0.33 -3.24 12.36
C ARG A 83 -1.39 -3.04 11.29
N LYS A 84 -1.30 -3.76 10.17
CA LYS A 84 -2.33 -3.70 9.13
C LYS A 84 -3.53 -4.48 9.63
N LEU A 85 -4.69 -3.83 9.68
CA LEU A 85 -5.95 -4.53 9.91
C LEU A 85 -6.16 -5.54 8.78
N MET A 86 -6.50 -6.78 9.15
CA MET A 86 -6.86 -7.79 8.17
C MET A 86 -8.12 -7.31 7.42
N PHE A 87 -8.07 -7.33 6.10
CA PHE A 87 -9.12 -6.83 5.22
C PHE A 87 -9.93 -7.95 4.57
N GLN A 88 -9.78 -9.19 5.06
CA GLN A 88 -10.38 -10.39 4.46
C GLN A 88 -11.89 -10.24 4.32
N ASP A 89 -12.60 -9.88 5.39
CA ASP A 89 -14.07 -9.73 5.36
C ASP A 89 -14.54 -8.69 4.34
N LYS A 90 -13.77 -7.60 4.17
CA LYS A 90 -14.07 -6.56 3.18
C LYS A 90 -13.87 -7.03 1.75
N VAL A 91 -12.94 -7.96 1.53
CA VAL A 91 -12.61 -8.50 0.21
C VAL A 91 -13.48 -9.70 -0.14
N THR A 92 -13.79 -10.57 0.83
CA THR A 92 -14.66 -11.74 0.61
C THR A 92 -16.10 -11.31 0.36
N ASN A 93 -16.57 -10.26 1.03
CA ASN A 93 -17.93 -9.75 0.88
C ASN A 93 -18.03 -8.67 -0.21
N TRP A 94 -17.18 -8.74 -1.23
CA TRP A 94 -17.19 -7.79 -2.34
C TRP A 94 -18.51 -7.82 -3.12
N TYR A 95 -19.07 -9.02 -3.29
CA TYR A 95 -20.43 -9.19 -3.78
C TYR A 95 -21.32 -9.60 -2.60
N ALA A 96 -22.51 -9.00 -2.53
CA ALA A 96 -23.54 -9.45 -1.62
C ALA A 96 -23.84 -10.93 -1.89
N ASP A 97 -24.26 -11.66 -0.86
CA ASP A 97 -24.65 -13.06 -1.01
C ASP A 97 -25.70 -13.18 -2.11
N ALA A 98 -25.33 -13.87 -3.19
CA ALA A 98 -26.21 -14.14 -4.33
C ALA A 98 -27.30 -15.16 -3.97
N SER A 99 -27.25 -15.75 -2.76
CA SER A 99 -28.37 -16.46 -2.18
C SER A 99 -29.49 -15.46 -1.84
N THR A 100 -30.19 -15.02 -2.87
CA THR A 100 -31.49 -14.39 -2.71
C THR A 100 -32.41 -15.50 -2.18
N LYS A 101 -32.43 -15.68 -0.87
CA LYS A 101 -33.50 -16.39 -0.17
C LYS A 101 -34.74 -15.53 -0.38
N HIS A 102 -35.37 -15.70 -1.54
CA HIS A 102 -36.68 -15.13 -1.79
C HIS A 102 -37.62 -15.67 -0.71
N ASP A 103 -38.43 -14.78 -0.15
CA ASP A 103 -39.57 -15.20 0.65
C ASP A 103 -40.38 -16.20 -0.21
N PRO A 104 -40.68 -17.42 0.29
CA PRO A 104 -41.48 -18.39 -0.46
C PRO A 104 -42.83 -17.85 -0.93
N PHE A 105 -43.32 -16.75 -0.35
CA PHE A 105 -44.54 -16.07 -0.75
C PHE A 105 -44.34 -14.88 -1.70
N PHE A 106 -43.10 -14.46 -1.96
CA PHE A 106 -42.80 -13.36 -2.86
C PHE A 106 -42.34 -13.88 -4.23
N PHE A 107 -43.25 -13.84 -5.20
CA PHE A 107 -42.93 -14.03 -6.61
C PHE A 107 -42.48 -12.68 -7.21
N SER A 108 -41.34 -12.65 -7.91
CA SER A 108 -40.90 -11.44 -8.61
C SER A 108 -41.68 -11.27 -9.92
N PRO A 109 -42.22 -10.08 -10.23
CA PRO A 109 -42.91 -9.82 -11.50
C PRO A 109 -42.04 -10.16 -12.73
N ASP A 110 -40.73 -9.88 -12.65
CA ASP A 110 -39.76 -10.25 -13.69
C ASP A 110 -39.73 -11.76 -14.00
N TYR A 111 -40.08 -12.61 -13.03
CA TYR A 111 -40.12 -14.05 -13.22
C TYR A 111 -41.41 -14.48 -13.95
N GLU A 112 -42.54 -13.83 -13.67
CA GLU A 112 -43.82 -14.07 -14.37
C GLU A 112 -43.71 -13.68 -15.84
N ASP A 113 -43.20 -12.47 -16.14
CA ASP A 113 -42.97 -12.01 -17.51
C ASP A 113 -42.04 -12.96 -18.28
N LYS A 114 -40.99 -13.46 -17.63
CA LYS A 114 -40.07 -14.44 -18.22
C LYS A 114 -40.76 -15.78 -18.47
N GLN A 115 -41.66 -16.20 -17.58
CA GLN A 115 -42.39 -17.45 -17.71
C GLN A 115 -43.41 -17.35 -18.85
N GLU A 116 -44.17 -16.27 -18.93
CA GLU A 116 -45.12 -16.00 -20.02
C GLU A 116 -44.41 -15.96 -21.38
N ALA A 117 -43.30 -15.22 -21.48
CA ALA A 117 -42.48 -15.18 -22.69
C ALA A 117 -41.93 -16.56 -23.08
N MET A 118 -41.60 -17.41 -22.09
CA MET A 118 -41.18 -18.79 -22.33
C MET A 118 -42.33 -19.67 -22.81
N GLU A 119 -43.55 -19.47 -22.31
CA GLU A 119 -44.74 -20.18 -22.73
C GLU A 119 -45.17 -19.81 -24.14
N GLU A 120 -45.14 -18.52 -24.49
CA GLU A 120 -45.36 -18.06 -25.86
C GLU A 120 -44.34 -18.68 -26.83
N ARG A 121 -43.05 -18.73 -26.46
CA ARG A 121 -42.02 -19.40 -27.27
C ARG A 121 -42.25 -20.91 -27.41
N LYS A 122 -42.77 -21.57 -26.37
CA LYS A 122 -43.17 -22.99 -26.44
C LYS A 122 -44.33 -23.18 -27.42
N ARG A 123 -45.36 -22.32 -27.35
CA ARG A 123 -46.50 -22.34 -28.29
C ARG A 123 -46.03 -22.10 -29.73
N ALA A 124 -45.07 -21.20 -29.93
CA ALA A 124 -44.48 -20.93 -31.24
C ALA A 124 -43.50 -22.02 -31.74
N GLY A 125 -43.26 -23.08 -30.98
CA GLY A 125 -42.28 -24.13 -31.32
C GLY A 125 -40.82 -23.67 -31.30
N LYS A 126 -40.55 -22.46 -30.79
CA LYS A 126 -39.22 -21.84 -30.70
C LYS A 126 -38.59 -22.00 -29.31
N ALA A 127 -39.17 -22.83 -28.45
CA ALA A 127 -38.59 -23.11 -27.15
C ALA A 127 -37.23 -23.80 -27.28
N GLY A 128 -36.34 -23.50 -26.34
CA GLY A 128 -35.06 -24.19 -26.23
C GLY A 128 -35.27 -25.69 -26.15
N ARG A 129 -34.55 -26.45 -26.98
CA ARG A 129 -34.60 -27.91 -26.94
C ARG A 129 -34.03 -28.39 -25.61
N LYS A 130 -34.54 -29.52 -25.12
CA LYS A 130 -33.96 -30.19 -23.96
C LYS A 130 -32.48 -30.48 -24.22
N GLN A 131 -31.59 -29.90 -23.41
CA GLN A 131 -30.17 -30.13 -23.55
C GLN A 131 -29.87 -31.62 -23.30
N SER A 132 -29.33 -32.30 -24.30
CA SER A 132 -28.90 -33.69 -24.15
C SER A 132 -27.57 -33.75 -23.42
N LYS A 133 -27.47 -34.57 -22.37
CA LYS A 133 -26.21 -34.77 -21.62
C LYS A 133 -25.09 -35.41 -22.47
N LYS A 134 -25.43 -36.02 -23.60
CA LYS A 134 -24.48 -36.63 -24.54
C LYS A 134 -24.25 -35.68 -25.71
N LYS A 135 -22.99 -35.36 -26.00
CA LYS A 135 -22.58 -34.68 -27.23
C LYS A 135 -22.60 -35.73 -28.36
N LYS A 136 -23.39 -35.51 -29.41
CA LYS A 136 -23.31 -36.33 -30.63
C LYS A 136 -21.92 -36.09 -31.23
N ARG A 137 -21.11 -37.14 -31.30
CA ARG A 137 -19.84 -37.18 -32.04
C ARG A 137 -20.13 -37.34 -33.53
#